data_AF-E2BSJ3-F1
#
_entry.id   AF-E2BSJ3-F1
#
_cell.length_a   1.000
_cell.length_b   1.000
_cell.length_c   1.000
_cell.angle_alpha   90.00
_cell.angle_beta   90.00
_cell.angle_gamma   90.00
#
_symmetry.space_group_name_H-M   'P 1'
#
loop_
_entity.id
_entity.type
_entity.pdbx_description
1 polymer ?
#
loop_
_entity_poly.entity_id
_entity_poly.type
_entity_poly.pdbx_seq_one_letter_code
_entity_poly.pdbx_strand_id
1 'polypeptide(L)'
;MEKKESLLELFQDLGCTVESPAILEKCFELCESYNVDVEKLTELWLTFCVNNDNNIDPTIDALIELENTVLKKDYKSDNLTKENCVEPQQDAKDEHFIENEALTLHMIIIVKAMMYLACMAVLRSNHRSTRKYKKMWK
;
A
#
# COMPACT_ATOMS: atom_id res chain seq x y z
N MET A 1 3.65 13.93 13.96
CA MET A 1 4.40 14.39 12.78
C MET A 1 5.17 13.22 12.18
N GLU A 2 5.96 12.51 12.98
CA GLU A 2 6.77 11.34 12.59
C GLU A 2 6.02 10.28 11.76
N LYS A 3 4.81 9.85 12.16
CA LYS A 3 4.07 8.82 11.42
C LYS A 3 3.77 9.19 9.96
N LYS A 4 3.46 10.47 9.67
CA LYS A 4 3.16 10.92 8.30
C LYS A 4 4.40 10.87 7.40
N GLU A 5 5.56 11.22 7.96
CA GLU A 5 6.84 11.14 7.26
C GLU A 5 7.20 9.69 6.98
N SER A 6 7.03 8.78 7.95
CA SER A 6 7.28 7.35 7.74
C SER A 6 6.39 6.73 6.65
N LEU A 7 5.11 7.10 6.58
CA LEU A 7 4.23 6.62 5.52
C LEU A 7 4.62 7.17 4.15
N LEU A 8 5.05 8.43 4.09
CA LEU A 8 5.55 9.04 2.86
C LEU A 8 6.82 8.34 2.37
N GLU A 9 7.78 8.09 3.26
CA GLU A 9 9.01 7.34 2.97
C GLU A 9 8.67 5.94 2.45
N LEU A 10 7.72 5.24 3.08
CA LEU A 10 7.28 3.92 2.64
C LEU A 10 6.73 3.94 1.21
N PHE A 11 5.88 4.92 0.87
CA PHE A 11 5.39 5.07 -0.50
C PHE A 11 6.51 5.38 -1.49
N GLN A 12 7.47 6.24 -1.11
CA GLN A 12 8.61 6.57 -1.96
C GLN A 12 9.55 5.37 -2.20
N ASP A 13 9.78 4.54 -1.18
CA ASP A 13 10.57 3.31 -1.29
C ASP A 13 9.93 2.29 -2.22
N LEU A 14 8.59 2.34 -2.35
CA LEU A 14 7.81 1.53 -3.29
C LEU A 14 7.74 2.16 -4.70
N GLY A 15 8.33 3.34 -4.88
CA GLY A 15 8.33 4.07 -6.15
C GLY A 15 7.06 4.86 -6.44
N CYS A 16 6.20 5.07 -5.44
CA CYS A 16 4.99 5.89 -5.55
C CYS A 16 5.30 7.38 -5.38
N THR A 17 4.56 8.21 -6.10
CA THR A 17 4.54 9.66 -5.94
C THR A 17 3.29 10.08 -5.19
N VAL A 18 3.46 10.75 -4.05
CA VAL A 18 2.33 11.30 -3.26
C VAL A 18 2.19 12.79 -3.57
N GLU A 19 1.13 13.16 -4.29
CA GLU A 19 0.96 14.53 -4.81
C GLU A 19 0.49 15.54 -3.75
N SER A 20 -0.17 15.07 -2.69
CA SER A 20 -0.83 15.93 -1.70
C SER A 20 -0.76 15.34 -0.29
N PRO A 21 -0.51 16.16 0.75
CA PRO A 21 -0.58 15.73 2.14
C PRO A 21 -1.93 15.12 2.56
N ALA A 22 -3.01 15.55 1.91
CA ALA A 22 -4.36 15.04 2.16
C ALA A 22 -4.47 13.52 1.88
N ILE A 23 -3.65 12.99 0.97
CA ILE A 23 -3.61 11.55 0.67
C ILE A 23 -3.09 10.77 1.88
N LEU A 24 -2.02 11.27 2.51
CA LEU A 24 -1.49 10.66 3.74
C LEU A 24 -2.52 10.75 4.87
N GLU A 25 -3.23 11.87 4.98
CA GLU A 25 -4.31 12.02 5.96
C GLU A 25 -5.41 10.99 5.75
N LYS A 26 -5.87 10.81 4.51
CA LYS A 26 -6.87 9.79 4.18
C LYS A 26 -6.37 8.38 4.50
N CYS A 27 -5.09 8.06 4.27
CA CYS A 27 -4.52 6.79 4.67
C CYS A 27 -4.59 6.59 6.19
N PHE A 28 -4.23 7.60 7.00
CA PHE A 28 -4.37 7.49 8.46
C PHE A 28 -5.81 7.35 8.92
N GLU A 29 -6.75 8.08 8.31
CA GLU A 29 -8.17 7.90 8.58
C GLU A 29 -8.62 6.46 8.33
N LEU A 30 -8.15 5.83 7.25
CA LEU A 30 -8.44 4.42 6.97
C LEU A 30 -7.79 3.48 7.99
N CYS A 31 -6.53 3.74 8.36
CA CYS A 31 -5.85 2.98 9.42
C CYS A 31 -6.66 3.00 10.73
N GLU A 32 -7.09 4.19 11.17
CA GLU A 32 -7.86 4.37 12.40
C GLU A 32 -9.27 3.78 12.29
N SER A 33 -9.94 3.96 11.15
CA SER A 33 -11.35 3.54 10.96
C SER A 33 -11.52 2.03 10.87
N TYR A 34 -10.50 1.32 10.38
CA TYR A 34 -10.54 -0.13 10.15
C TYR A 34 -9.55 -0.88 11.04
N ASN A 35 -8.92 -0.20 12.00
CA ASN A 35 -7.91 -0.74 12.91
C ASN A 35 -6.81 -1.52 12.17
N VAL A 36 -6.33 -0.97 11.06
CA VAL A 36 -5.20 -1.51 10.29
C VAL A 36 -3.99 -0.62 10.49
N ASP A 37 -2.81 -1.22 10.59
CA ASP A 37 -1.58 -0.45 10.63
C ASP A 37 -1.16 0.04 9.24
N VAL A 38 -0.16 0.91 9.22
CA VAL A 38 0.35 1.53 8.00
C VAL A 38 0.92 0.49 7.03
N GLU A 39 1.66 -0.50 7.53
CA GLU A 39 2.26 -1.54 6.68
C GLU A 39 1.18 -2.38 6.01
N LYS A 40 0.14 -2.76 6.76
CA LYS A 40 -0.98 -3.52 6.24
C LYS A 40 -1.82 -2.73 5.26
N LEU A 41 -2.08 -1.45 5.53
CA LEU A 41 -2.77 -0.58 4.58
C LEU A 41 -2.00 -0.48 3.26
N THR A 42 -0.68 -0.32 3.32
CA THR A 42 0.16 -0.26 2.12
C THR A 42 0.17 -1.58 1.35
N GLU A 43 0.18 -2.73 2.04
CA GLU A 43 0.03 -4.04 1.41
C GLU A 43 -1.32 -4.18 0.68
N LEU A 44 -2.41 -3.77 1.34
CA LEU A 44 -3.76 -3.77 0.76
C LEU A 44 -3.86 -2.83 -0.44
N TRP A 45 -3.24 -1.65 -0.36
CA TRP A 45 -3.16 -0.69 -1.45
C TRP A 45 -2.46 -1.29 -2.67
N LEU A 46 -1.26 -1.85 -2.51
CA LEU A 46 -0.52 -2.47 -3.61
C LEU A 46 -1.31 -3.63 -4.24
N THR A 47 -1.94 -4.45 -3.41
CA THR A 47 -2.78 -5.56 -3.87
C THR A 47 -3.98 -5.05 -4.66
N PHE A 48 -4.63 -3.97 -4.19
CA PHE A 48 -5.72 -3.31 -4.90
C PHE A 48 -5.27 -2.74 -6.25
N CYS A 49 -4.12 -2.08 -6.32
CA CYS A 49 -3.57 -1.56 -7.58
C CYS A 49 -3.37 -2.67 -8.61
N VAL A 50 -2.72 -3.78 -8.19
CA VAL A 50 -2.46 -4.93 -9.06
C VAL A 50 -3.76 -5.57 -9.55
N ASN A 51 -4.77 -5.69 -8.70
CA ASN A 51 -6.02 -6.37 -9.06
C ASN A 51 -6.95 -5.52 -9.94
N ASN A 52 -6.77 -4.19 -9.96
CA ASN A 52 -7.63 -3.27 -10.70
C ASN A 52 -6.90 -2.53 -11.84
N ASP A 53 -5.68 -2.97 -12.19
CA ASP A 53 -4.80 -2.30 -13.17
C ASP A 53 -4.65 -0.78 -12.92
N ASN A 54 -4.70 -0.39 -11.64
CA ASN A 54 -4.66 0.99 -11.19
C ASN A 54 -3.21 1.49 -11.05
N ASN A 55 -3.02 2.82 -11.13
CA ASN A 55 -1.72 3.42 -10.84
C ASN A 55 -1.32 3.11 -9.38
N ILE A 56 -0.03 2.87 -9.15
CA ILE A 56 0.56 2.69 -7.83
C ILE A 56 0.58 4.00 -7.02
N ASP A 57 0.53 5.15 -7.69
CA ASP A 57 0.47 6.46 -7.06
C ASP A 57 -0.89 6.64 -6.36
N PRO A 58 -0.89 6.84 -5.03
CA PRO A 58 -2.14 6.94 -4.29
C PRO A 58 -2.85 8.26 -4.61
N THR A 59 -4.16 8.17 -4.87
CA THR A 59 -5.07 9.31 -4.99
C THR A 59 -6.20 9.17 -3.99
N ILE A 60 -6.85 10.28 -3.63
CA ILE A 60 -7.99 10.25 -2.72
C ILE A 60 -9.11 9.36 -3.27
N ASP A 61 -9.42 9.48 -4.55
CA ASP A 61 -10.48 8.71 -5.20
C ASP A 61 -10.18 7.21 -5.18
N ALA A 62 -8.94 6.83 -5.50
CA ALA A 62 -8.55 5.42 -5.48
C ALA A 62 -8.51 4.84 -4.05
N LEU A 63 -8.17 5.64 -3.04
CA LEU A 63 -8.27 5.23 -1.63
C LEU A 63 -9.74 5.05 -1.19
N ILE A 64 -10.67 5.86 -1.71
CA ILE A 64 -12.11 5.68 -1.49
C ILE A 64 -12.60 4.40 -2.19
N GLU A 65 -12.09 4.09 -3.38
CA GLU A 65 -12.39 2.83 -4.06
C GLU A 65 -11.84 1.62 -3.31
N LEU A 66 -10.59 1.67 -2.82
CA LEU A 66 -10.02 0.66 -1.92
C LEU A 66 -10.94 0.44 -0.71
N GLU A 67 -11.37 1.54 -0.08
CA GLU A 67 -12.26 1.49 1.07
C GLU A 67 -13.56 0.75 0.75
N ASN A 68 -14.20 1.08 -0.37
CA ASN A 68 -15.49 0.50 -0.76
C ASN A 68 -15.39 -0.95 -1.27
N THR A 69 -14.27 -1.31 -1.88
CA THR A 69 -14.13 -2.60 -2.56
C THR A 69 -13.49 -3.67 -1.70
N VAL A 70 -12.60 -3.28 -0.79
CA VAL A 70 -11.82 -4.17 0.08
C VAL A 70 -12.20 -3.94 1.55
N LEU A 71 -11.96 -2.73 2.08
CA LEU A 71 -12.05 -2.49 3.52
C LEU A 71 -13.47 -2.72 4.06
N LYS A 72 -14.50 -2.15 3.44
CA LYS A 72 -15.90 -2.33 3.90
C LYS A 72 -16.43 -3.76 3.82
N LYS A 73 -15.83 -4.61 2.99
CA LYS A 73 -16.28 -6.00 2.82
C LYS A 73 -15.60 -6.92 3.81
N ASP A 74 -14.29 -6.74 3.97
CA ASP A 74 -13.43 -7.68 4.68
C ASP A 74 -13.13 -7.21 6.12
N TYR A 75 -13.33 -5.92 6.40
CA TYR A 75 -13.08 -5.29 7.70
C TYR A 75 -14.36 -4.61 8.19
N LYS A 76 -14.74 -4.86 9.44
CA LYS A 76 -15.79 -4.06 10.08
C LYS A 76 -15.19 -2.68 10.35
N SER A 77 -15.76 -1.63 9.78
CA SER A 77 -15.36 -0.29 10.22
C SER A 77 -15.86 -0.14 11.66
N ASP A 78 -14.96 0.23 12.57
CA ASP A 78 -15.33 0.41 13.97
C ASP A 78 -16.17 1.68 14.18
N ASN A 79 -16.51 2.40 13.11
CA ASN A 79 -17.40 3.54 13.16
C ASN A 79 -18.32 3.61 11.93
N LEU A 80 -19.60 3.36 12.17
CA LEU A 80 -20.67 4.05 11.46
C LEU A 80 -21.65 4.61 12.50
N THR A 81 -21.34 5.76 13.10
CA THR A 81 -22.37 6.60 13.72
C THR A 81 -22.00 8.07 13.61
N LYS A 82 -22.65 8.76 12.67
CA LYS A 82 -22.86 10.21 12.77
C LYS A 82 -23.57 10.50 14.09
N GLU A 83 -23.00 11.38 14.90
CA GLU A 83 -23.59 12.11 16.04
C GLU A 83 -24.62 11.34 16.91
N ASN A 84 -24.19 10.91 18.09
CA ASN A 84 -24.68 11.46 19.37
C ASN A 84 -23.78 10.97 20.52
N CYS A 85 -23.47 11.89 21.42
CA CYS A 85 -22.65 11.70 22.62
C CYS A 85 -23.17 10.56 23.51
N VAL A 86 -22.27 9.65 23.94
CA VAL A 86 -22.15 9.00 25.27
C VAL A 86 -21.32 7.71 25.15
N GLU A 87 -20.15 7.70 25.80
CA GLU A 87 -19.32 6.53 26.18
C GLU A 87 -19.95 5.79 27.40
N PRO A 88 -19.51 4.59 27.87
CA PRO A 88 -18.43 3.71 27.36
C PRO A 88 -18.68 2.16 27.45
N GLN A 89 -17.67 1.42 26.94
CA GLN A 89 -17.23 0.02 27.24
C GLN A 89 -18.04 -1.20 26.71
N GLN A 90 -17.35 -2.15 26.07
CA GLN A 90 -16.98 -3.48 26.65
C GLN A 90 -16.32 -4.46 25.63
N ASP A 91 -15.13 -4.93 26.03
CA ASP A 91 -14.56 -6.29 26.05
C ASP A 91 -14.82 -7.40 24.98
N ALA A 92 -13.75 -8.21 24.87
CA ALA A 92 -13.66 -9.63 24.50
C ALA A 92 -13.61 -10.07 23.01
N LYS A 93 -12.39 -10.50 22.65
CA LYS A 93 -11.99 -11.76 21.95
C LYS A 93 -12.90 -12.29 20.85
N ASP A 94 -12.34 -12.44 19.66
CA ASP A 94 -12.39 -13.76 19.01
C ASP A 94 -11.22 -13.98 18.06
N GLU A 95 -10.61 -15.14 18.21
CA GLU A 95 -9.54 -15.69 17.39
C GLU A 95 -10.15 -16.36 16.15
N HIS A 96 -9.43 -16.24 15.03
CA HIS A 96 -9.36 -17.22 13.94
C HIS A 96 -10.37 -17.11 12.79
N PHE A 97 -9.84 -16.73 11.61
CA PHE A 97 -10.05 -17.54 10.40
C PHE A 97 -8.86 -17.40 9.42
N ILE A 98 -7.93 -18.35 9.51
CA ILE A 98 -6.87 -18.60 8.54
C ILE A 98 -7.49 -19.41 7.40
N GLU A 99 -7.54 -18.85 6.19
CA GLU A 99 -7.52 -19.56 4.89
C GLU A 99 -7.52 -18.55 3.73
N ASN A 100 -6.57 -17.61 3.72
CA ASN A 100 -6.29 -16.82 2.49
C ASN A 100 -4.85 -16.29 2.38
N GLU A 101 -4.04 -16.39 3.43
CA GLU A 101 -2.67 -15.85 3.46
C GLU A 101 -1.74 -16.43 2.38
N ALA A 102 -1.93 -17.68 1.96
CA ALA A 102 -1.04 -18.34 1.01
C ALA A 102 -1.11 -17.76 -0.42
N LEU A 103 -2.29 -17.30 -0.86
CA LEU A 103 -2.45 -16.67 -2.18
C LEU A 103 -1.95 -15.22 -2.16
N THR A 104 -2.16 -14.50 -1.05
CA THR A 104 -1.71 -13.12 -0.87
C THR A 104 -0.18 -13.03 -0.79
N LEU A 105 0.47 -13.94 -0.06
CA LEU A 105 1.94 -13.99 0.02
C LEU A 105 2.59 -14.32 -1.32
N HIS A 106 1.99 -15.23 -2.10
CA HIS A 106 2.50 -15.54 -3.45
C HIS A 106 2.40 -14.31 -4.38
N MET A 107 1.31 -13.54 -4.32
CA MET A 107 1.18 -12.32 -5.10
C MET A 107 2.19 -11.25 -4.67
N ILE A 108 2.41 -11.06 -3.37
CA ILE A 108 3.41 -10.11 -2.85
C ILE A 108 4.83 -10.52 -3.26
N ILE A 109 5.16 -11.82 -3.20
CA ILE A 109 6.46 -12.34 -3.66
C ILE A 109 6.63 -12.12 -5.17
N ILE A 110 5.58 -12.35 -5.96
CA ILE A 110 5.61 -12.12 -7.41
C ILE A 110 5.81 -10.63 -7.70
N VAL A 111 5.11 -9.73 -7.01
CA VAL A 111 5.28 -8.27 -7.19
C VAL A 111 6.69 -7.82 -6.78
N LYS A 112 7.21 -8.28 -5.63
CA LYS A 112 8.59 -8.03 -5.23
C LYS A 112 9.60 -8.58 -6.23
N ALA A 113 9.38 -9.78 -6.76
CA ALA A 113 10.24 -10.38 -7.78
C ALA A 113 10.18 -9.62 -9.11
N MET A 114 9.00 -9.18 -9.55
CA MET A 114 8.82 -8.39 -10.77
C MET A 114 9.47 -7.02 -10.64
N MET A 115 9.33 -6.36 -9.50
CA MET A 115 10.00 -5.09 -9.22
C MET A 115 11.52 -5.25 -9.16
N TYR A 116 12.02 -6.31 -8.52
CA TYR A 116 13.45 -6.62 -8.49
C TYR A 116 14.01 -6.93 -9.90
N LEU A 117 13.28 -7.69 -10.70
CA LEU A 117 13.66 -8.00 -12.09
C LEU A 117 13.65 -6.75 -12.98
N ALA A 118 12.65 -5.87 -12.83
CA ALA A 118 12.60 -4.59 -13.52
C ALA A 118 13.81 -3.70 -13.15
N CYS A 119 14.10 -3.58 -11.86
CA CYS A 119 15.24 -2.83 -11.36
C CYS A 119 16.58 -3.40 -11.89
N MET A 120 16.74 -4.73 -11.87
CA MET A 120 17.91 -5.40 -12.43
C MET A 120 18.02 -5.23 -13.95
N ALA A 121 16.91 -5.18 -14.69
CA ALA A 121 16.92 -4.92 -16.12
C ALA A 121 17.37 -3.49 -16.45
N VAL A 122 16.95 -2.50 -15.65
CA VAL A 122 17.40 -1.10 -15.76
C VAL A 122 18.89 -0.99 -15.46
N LEU A 123 19.38 -1.58 -14.37
CA LEU A 123 20.81 -1.61 -14.03
C LEU A 123 21.65 -2.30 -15.11
N ARG A 124 21.16 -3.41 -15.68
CA ARG A 124 21.84 -4.15 -16.74
C ARG A 124 21.89 -3.38 -18.07
N SER A 125 20.87 -2.59 -18.37
CA SER A 125 20.84 -1.69 -19.54
C SER A 125 21.83 -0.54 -19.38
N ASN A 126 21.92 0.07 -18.19
CA ASN A 126 22.91 1.10 -17.90
C ASN A 126 24.35 0.57 -17.97
N HIS A 127 24.63 -0.62 -17.46
CA HIS A 127 25.96 -1.23 -17.56
C HIS A 127 26.36 -1.67 -18.99
N ARG A 128 25.38 -1.97 -19.86
CA ARG A 128 25.64 -2.26 -21.28
C ARG A 128 25.93 -0.99 -22.08
N SER A 129 25.34 0.14 -21.68
CA SER A 129 25.61 1.46 -22.26
C SER A 129 27.04 1.94 -21.96
N THR A 130 27.50 1.82 -20.71
CA THR A 130 28.87 2.24 -20.31
C THR A 130 29.98 1.44 -20.99
N ARG A 131 29.76 0.16 -21.34
CA ARG A 131 30.71 -0.65 -22.12
C ARG A 131 30.81 -0.24 -23.60
N LYS A 132 29.77 0.35 -24.19
CA LYS A 132 29.83 0.86 -25.57
C LYS A 132 30.71 2.11 -25.66
N TYR A 133 30.56 3.05 -24.71
CA TYR A 133 31.39 4.26 -24.67
C TYR A 133 32.88 3.96 -24.40
N LYS A 134 33.19 2.93 -23.60
CA LYS A 134 34.58 2.52 -23.33
C LYS A 134 35.28 1.78 -24.50
N LYS A 135 34.53 1.38 -25.54
CA LYS A 135 35.05 0.78 -26.78
C LYS A 135 35.22 1.79 -27.93
N MET A 136 34.67 2.99 -27.82
CA MET A 136 34.86 4.06 -28.83
C MET A 136 36.13 4.90 -28.60
N TRP A 137 36.87 4.65 -27.52
CA TRP A 137 38.10 5.36 -27.14
C TRP A 137 39.30 4.40 -27.06
N LYS A 138 39.45 3.53 -28.06
CA LYS A 138 40.64 2.73 -28.29
C LYS A 138 40.96 2.67 -29.78
#